data_AF-A0A9P9EUK7-F1
#
_entry.id   AF-A0A9P9EUK7-F1
#
_cell.length_a   1.000
_cell.length_b   1.000
_cell.length_c   1.000
_cell.angle_alpha   90.00
_cell.angle_beta   90.00
_cell.angle_gamma   90.00
#
_symmetry.space_group_name_H-M   'P 1'
#
loop_
_entity.id
_entity.type
_entity.pdbx_description
1 polymer ?
#
loop_
_entity_poly.entity_id
_entity_poly.type
_entity_poly.pdbx_seq_one_letter_code
_entity_poly.pdbx_strand_id
1 'polypeptide(L)'
;MLSAVRYQDLQDFNGLHAVREILARGDSGFIINSLPHLFEQDRLTTLQNVKIQKVDLATSSSPSLDTIARTMESLHELSHTVFKNISHGVELPWEKYLGEMHEFAAPGKDELQVIPWGEPIENKWSTLTLAVNSSSIDKALVLFGAALSVFTEGTTPEPTGREIDEELLPTVSKDAGSQWLVYYVRPNQDVIYTRTAGALMTPLSTKEYESRERVKDLEGVL
;
A
#
# COMPACT_ATOMS: atom_id res chain seq x y z
N MET A 1 15.60 -6.09 -10.68
CA MET A 1 15.64 -6.84 -9.41
C MET A 1 15.35 -5.85 -8.28
N LEU A 2 14.32 -6.10 -7.48
CA LEU A 2 13.94 -5.18 -6.40
C LEU A 2 14.95 -5.21 -5.26
N SER A 3 15.20 -4.06 -4.65
CA SER A 3 15.99 -3.98 -3.42
C SER A 3 15.22 -4.54 -2.24
N ALA A 4 15.94 -5.06 -1.25
CA ALA A 4 15.36 -5.59 -0.04
C ALA A 4 15.76 -4.77 1.19
N VAL A 5 14.79 -4.49 2.06
CA VAL A 5 14.95 -3.75 3.31
C VAL A 5 14.42 -4.63 4.44
N ARG A 6 15.09 -4.67 5.60
CA ARG A 6 14.56 -5.43 6.75
C ARG A 6 13.47 -4.62 7.43
N TYR A 7 12.43 -5.30 7.91
CA TYR A 7 11.32 -4.65 8.60
C TYR A 7 11.78 -3.79 9.79
N GLN A 8 12.71 -4.28 10.62
CA GLN A 8 13.20 -3.55 11.79
C GLN A 8 13.91 -2.24 11.39
N ASP A 9 14.61 -2.24 10.25
CA ASP A 9 15.29 -1.04 9.77
C ASP A 9 14.28 0.05 9.37
N LEU A 10 13.07 -0.32 8.95
CA LEU A 10 11.99 0.62 8.65
C LEU A 10 11.37 1.22 9.91
N GLN A 11 11.37 0.51 11.05
CA GLN A 11 10.76 1.02 12.28
C GLN A 11 11.53 2.20 12.88
N ASP A 12 12.87 2.17 12.76
CA ASP A 12 13.78 3.12 13.40
C ASP A 12 14.50 4.04 12.40
N PHE A 13 13.99 4.15 11.17
CA PHE A 13 14.59 4.92 10.05
C PHE A 13 15.99 4.50 9.61
N ASN A 14 16.54 3.41 10.14
CA ASN A 14 17.82 2.84 9.67
C ASN A 14 17.75 2.40 8.20
N GLY A 15 16.55 2.10 7.69
CA GLY A 15 16.28 1.76 6.30
C GLY A 15 16.11 2.96 5.36
N LEU A 16 16.12 4.19 5.88
CA LEU A 16 15.82 5.39 5.08
C LEU A 16 16.80 5.59 3.92
N HIS A 17 18.09 5.29 4.12
CA HIS A 17 19.08 5.38 3.05
C HIS A 17 18.73 4.46 1.87
N ALA A 18 18.39 3.20 2.17
CA ALA A 18 17.99 2.24 1.15
C ALA A 18 16.72 2.70 0.42
N VAL A 19 15.73 3.23 1.16
CA VAL A 19 14.50 3.78 0.56
C VAL A 19 14.79 4.95 -0.37
N ARG A 20 15.70 5.86 0.01
CA ARG A 20 16.12 6.97 -0.87
C ARG A 20 16.83 6.48 -2.13
N GLU A 21 17.66 5.44 -2.03
CA GLU A 21 18.29 4.85 -3.21
C GLU A 21 17.26 4.19 -4.15
N ILE A 22 16.27 3.49 -3.59
CA ILE A 22 15.15 2.90 -4.35
C ILE A 22 14.42 3.99 -5.14
N LEU A 23 14.06 5.10 -4.46
CA LEU A 23 13.40 6.24 -5.08
C LEU A 23 14.27 6.90 -6.15
N ALA A 24 15.54 7.15 -5.85
CA ALA A 24 16.47 7.78 -6.79
C ALA A 24 16.73 6.96 -8.05
N ARG A 25 16.62 5.62 -7.98
CA ARG A 25 16.70 4.73 -9.14
C ARG A 25 15.40 4.68 -9.96
N GLY A 26 14.30 5.20 -9.43
CA GLY A 26 12.98 5.05 -10.04
C GLY A 26 12.46 3.61 -9.99
N ASP A 27 12.86 2.84 -8.97
CA ASP A 27 12.34 1.49 -8.77
C ASP A 27 10.83 1.55 -8.46
N SER A 28 10.05 0.59 -8.96
CA SER A 28 8.60 0.51 -8.76
C SER A 28 8.18 0.11 -7.34
N GLY A 29 9.13 -0.23 -6.49
CA GLY A 29 8.90 -0.75 -5.15
C GLY A 29 10.12 -1.43 -4.55
N PHE A 30 9.91 -2.23 -3.52
CA PHE A 30 10.95 -2.97 -2.82
C PHE A 30 10.38 -4.15 -2.05
N ILE A 31 11.27 -5.01 -1.55
CA ILE A 31 10.91 -6.17 -0.73
C ILE A 31 11.19 -5.84 0.74
N ILE A 32 10.24 -6.11 1.61
CA ILE A 32 10.48 -6.16 3.05
C ILE A 32 10.80 -7.58 3.43
N ASN A 33 11.94 -7.78 4.09
CA ASN A 33 12.35 -9.05 4.68
C ASN A 33 12.18 -9.03 6.20
N SER A 34 12.15 -10.22 6.79
CA SER A 34 12.12 -10.41 8.25
C SER A 34 10.92 -9.72 8.89
N LEU A 35 9.77 -9.78 8.21
CA LEU A 35 8.50 -9.38 8.78
C LEU A 35 8.29 -10.14 10.10
N PRO A 36 7.76 -9.47 11.14
CA PRO A 36 7.32 -10.18 12.33
C PRO A 36 6.20 -11.15 11.91
N HIS A 37 5.83 -12.07 12.80
CA HIS A 37 4.69 -12.96 12.59
C HIS A 37 3.37 -12.16 12.63
N LEU A 38 3.18 -11.28 11.63
CA LEU A 38 1.99 -10.44 11.42
C LEU A 38 0.75 -11.29 11.16
N PHE A 39 0.97 -12.52 10.69
CA PHE A 39 -0.05 -13.47 10.34
C PHE A 39 0.24 -14.81 11.02
N GLU A 40 -0.78 -15.40 11.64
CA GLU A 40 -0.76 -16.82 11.97
C GLU A 40 -0.90 -17.59 10.64
N GLN A 41 0.11 -18.38 10.27
CA GLN A 41 0.17 -19.08 8.98
C GLN A 41 -1.09 -19.93 8.72
N ASP A 42 -1.64 -20.54 9.77
CA ASP A 42 -2.86 -21.33 9.74
C ASP A 42 -4.12 -20.52 9.39
N ARG A 43 -4.12 -19.20 9.64
CA ARG A 43 -5.26 -18.32 9.30
C ARG A 43 -5.25 -17.89 7.85
N LEU A 44 -4.08 -17.71 7.25
CA LEU A 44 -3.98 -17.29 5.85
C LEU A 44 -4.47 -18.38 4.90
N THR A 45 -4.19 -19.65 5.19
CA THR A 45 -4.62 -20.79 4.36
C THR A 45 -6.14 -21.00 4.38
N THR A 46 -6.83 -20.50 5.41
CA THR A 46 -8.30 -20.53 5.50
C THR A 46 -9.00 -19.43 4.72
N LEU A 47 -8.28 -18.36 4.34
CA LEU A 47 -8.83 -17.30 3.51
C LEU A 47 -8.75 -17.76 2.04
N GLN A 48 -9.90 -18.01 1.43
CA GLN A 48 -9.97 -18.37 0.01
C GLN A 48 -10.97 -17.46 -0.70
N ASN A 49 -10.61 -17.02 -1.92
CA ASN A 49 -11.47 -16.18 -2.77
C ASN A 49 -11.99 -14.92 -2.06
N VAL A 50 -11.14 -14.33 -1.21
CA VAL A 50 -11.49 -13.09 -0.50
C VAL A 50 -11.26 -11.92 -1.43
N LYS A 51 -12.26 -11.05 -1.55
CA LYS A 51 -12.15 -9.71 -2.13
C LYS A 51 -13.10 -8.80 -1.37
N ILE A 52 -12.54 -7.93 -0.54
CA ILE A 52 -13.33 -7.14 0.41
C ILE A 52 -12.70 -5.77 0.63
N GLN A 53 -13.55 -4.74 0.69
CA GLN A 53 -13.12 -3.39 1.04
C GLN A 53 -13.40 -3.10 2.51
N LYS A 54 -12.59 -2.21 3.10
CA LYS A 54 -12.70 -1.82 4.52
C LYS A 54 -14.09 -1.31 4.88
N VAL A 55 -14.73 -0.56 3.97
CA VAL A 55 -16.12 -0.07 4.14
C VAL A 55 -17.14 -1.19 4.31
N ASP A 56 -16.91 -2.36 3.70
CA ASP A 56 -17.83 -3.49 3.75
C ASP A 56 -17.74 -4.25 5.07
N LEU A 57 -16.59 -4.16 5.78
CA LEU A 57 -16.38 -4.81 7.08
C LEU A 57 -17.34 -4.32 8.16
N ALA A 58 -17.74 -3.04 8.11
CA ALA A 58 -18.60 -2.43 9.12
C ALA A 58 -20.04 -2.98 9.12
N THR A 59 -20.43 -3.75 8.11
CA THR A 59 -21.83 -4.15 7.88
C THR A 59 -22.14 -5.60 8.22
N SER A 60 -21.16 -6.41 8.65
CA SER A 60 -21.38 -7.85 8.85
C SER A 60 -20.54 -8.42 9.99
N SER A 61 -21.14 -9.34 10.75
CA SER A 61 -20.57 -9.97 11.94
C SER A 61 -20.44 -11.48 11.73
N SER A 62 -19.35 -11.91 11.06
CA SER A 62 -18.98 -13.32 10.94
C SER A 62 -17.56 -13.57 11.46
N PRO A 63 -17.24 -14.77 12.00
CA PRO A 63 -15.88 -15.09 12.46
C PRO A 63 -14.81 -15.02 11.36
N SER A 64 -15.20 -15.25 10.09
CA SER A 64 -14.31 -15.08 8.94
C SER A 64 -14.00 -13.61 8.68
N LEU A 65 -14.97 -12.72 8.90
CA LEU A 65 -14.77 -11.27 8.79
C LEU A 65 -13.86 -10.72 9.88
N ASP A 66 -13.94 -11.24 11.11
CA ASP A 66 -13.00 -10.87 12.19
C ASP A 66 -11.55 -11.19 11.80
N THR A 67 -11.33 -12.34 11.16
CA THR A 67 -10.00 -12.76 10.68
C THR A 67 -9.51 -11.85 9.56
N ILE A 68 -10.39 -11.51 8.61
CA ILE A 68 -10.10 -10.57 7.53
C ILE A 68 -9.78 -9.19 8.09
N ALA A 69 -10.58 -8.68 9.03
CA ALA A 69 -10.40 -7.36 9.63
C ALA A 69 -9.05 -7.25 10.32
N ARG A 70 -8.68 -8.22 11.16
CA ARG A 70 -7.35 -8.27 11.80
C ARG A 70 -6.21 -8.38 10.78
N THR A 71 -6.42 -9.12 9.70
CA THR A 71 -5.44 -9.24 8.62
C THR A 71 -5.23 -7.89 7.92
N MET A 72 -6.31 -7.16 7.66
CA MET A 72 -6.26 -5.80 7.12
C MET A 72 -5.58 -4.84 8.10
N GLU A 73 -5.89 -4.91 9.40
CA GLU A 73 -5.24 -4.10 10.44
C GLU A 73 -3.71 -4.33 10.46
N SER A 74 -3.24 -5.59 10.49
CA SER A 74 -1.81 -5.90 10.47
C SER A 74 -1.10 -5.38 9.21
N LEU A 75 -1.72 -5.54 8.03
CA LEU A 75 -1.18 -5.03 6.77
C LEU A 75 -1.19 -3.50 6.73
N HIS A 76 -2.20 -2.88 7.34
CA HIS A 76 -2.30 -1.44 7.45
C HIS A 76 -1.21 -0.86 8.37
N GLU A 77 -0.95 -1.48 9.52
CA GLU A 77 0.18 -1.11 10.39
C GLU A 77 1.53 -1.24 9.68
N LEU A 78 1.70 -2.29 8.87
CA LEU A 78 2.88 -2.46 8.01
C LEU A 78 2.99 -1.30 7.01
N SER A 79 1.89 -0.90 6.37
CA SER A 79 1.88 0.23 5.43
C SER A 79 2.30 1.54 6.11
N HIS A 80 1.87 1.78 7.35
CA HIS A 80 2.28 2.97 8.12
C HIS A 80 3.78 2.96 8.47
N THR A 81 4.33 1.78 8.77
CA THR A 81 5.77 1.63 8.99
C THR A 81 6.56 1.97 7.72
N VAL A 82 6.05 1.55 6.56
CA VAL A 82 6.62 1.92 5.25
C VAL A 82 6.48 3.42 4.97
N PHE A 83 5.30 3.99 5.21
CA PHE A 83 5.00 5.40 4.97
C PHE A 83 5.94 6.34 5.68
N LYS A 84 6.35 6.03 6.91
CA LYS A 84 7.35 6.84 7.62
C LYS A 84 8.60 7.06 6.77
N ASN A 85 9.18 5.98 6.22
CA ASN A 85 10.40 6.07 5.43
C ASN A 85 10.15 6.72 4.06
N ILE A 86 9.03 6.41 3.41
CA ILE A 86 8.67 7.03 2.12
C ILE A 86 8.47 8.53 2.28
N SER A 87 7.72 8.98 3.29
CA SER A 87 7.49 10.41 3.56
C SER A 87 8.81 11.18 3.67
N HIS A 88 9.80 10.62 4.36
CA HIS A 88 11.15 11.20 4.47
C HIS A 88 11.99 11.04 3.19
N GLY A 89 11.75 9.98 2.42
CA GLY A 89 12.45 9.68 1.17
C GLY A 89 12.05 10.60 0.03
N VAL A 90 10.77 10.99 -0.03
CA VAL A 90 10.20 11.92 -1.03
C VAL A 90 10.04 13.35 -0.47
N GLU A 91 10.69 13.63 0.66
CA GLU A 91 10.77 14.96 1.27
C GLU A 91 9.40 15.62 1.57
N LEU A 92 8.41 14.83 1.99
CA LEU A 92 7.16 15.37 2.48
C LEU A 92 7.41 16.20 3.76
N PRO A 93 6.66 17.29 4.00
CA PRO A 93 6.94 18.23 5.10
C PRO A 93 6.66 17.64 6.47
N TRP A 94 5.91 16.54 6.50
CA TRP A 94 5.44 15.90 7.71
C TRP A 94 5.53 14.39 7.55
N GLU A 95 6.28 13.74 8.43
CA GLU A 95 6.55 12.30 8.37
C GLU A 95 5.30 11.43 8.42
N LYS A 96 4.24 11.94 9.08
CA LYS A 96 2.95 11.23 9.19
C LYS A 96 1.98 11.59 8.08
N TYR A 97 2.37 12.36 7.07
CA TYR A 97 1.42 12.90 6.08
C TYR A 97 0.68 11.77 5.38
N LEU A 98 1.43 10.79 4.88
CA LEU A 98 0.85 9.58 4.31
C LEU A 98 0.08 8.77 5.36
N GLY A 99 0.56 8.66 6.59
CA GLY A 99 -0.16 7.95 7.65
C GLY A 99 -1.54 8.57 7.98
N GLU A 100 -1.63 9.89 8.06
CA GLU A 100 -2.87 10.63 8.35
C GLU A 100 -3.89 10.52 7.21
N MET A 101 -3.43 10.49 5.96
CA MET A 101 -4.30 10.23 4.80
C MET A 101 -4.90 8.82 4.78
N HIS A 102 -4.29 7.91 5.54
CA HIS A 102 -4.65 6.50 5.58
C HIS A 102 -4.93 6.10 7.04
N GLU A 103 -5.65 6.90 7.83
CA GLU A 103 -6.09 6.46 9.15
C GLU A 103 -7.06 5.26 9.03
N PHE A 104 -6.76 4.13 9.68
CA PHE A 104 -7.56 2.91 9.54
C PHE A 104 -9.01 3.10 9.95
N ALA A 105 -9.25 3.78 11.08
CA ALA A 105 -10.58 3.99 11.65
C ALA A 105 -11.45 4.95 10.82
N ALA A 106 -10.85 5.75 9.94
CA ALA A 106 -11.58 6.66 9.07
C ALA A 106 -12.17 5.92 7.85
N PRO A 107 -13.29 6.40 7.28
CA PRO A 107 -13.88 5.81 6.07
C PRO A 107 -12.89 5.79 4.90
N GLY A 108 -12.62 4.60 4.36
CA GLY A 108 -11.63 4.41 3.30
C GLY A 108 -11.87 3.13 2.53
N LYS A 109 -11.37 3.07 1.28
CA LYS A 109 -11.59 1.95 0.36
C LYS A 109 -10.38 1.01 0.28
N ASP A 110 -9.62 0.89 1.38
CA ASP A 110 -8.58 -0.13 1.49
C ASP A 110 -9.17 -1.49 1.13
N GLU A 111 -8.47 -2.28 0.34
CA GLU A 111 -9.02 -3.51 -0.24
C GLU A 111 -8.07 -4.67 0.02
N LEU A 112 -8.60 -5.76 0.57
CA LEU A 112 -7.89 -7.02 0.70
C LEU A 112 -8.38 -8.01 -0.37
N GLN A 113 -7.43 -8.66 -1.01
CA GLN A 113 -7.68 -9.77 -1.93
C GLN A 113 -6.81 -10.98 -1.59
N VAL A 114 -7.37 -12.18 -1.78
CA VAL A 114 -6.62 -13.42 -1.79
C VAL A 114 -6.68 -14.02 -3.18
N ILE A 115 -5.53 -14.08 -3.84
CA ILE A 115 -5.38 -14.45 -5.24
C ILE A 115 -4.57 -15.76 -5.32
N PRO A 116 -5.07 -16.82 -5.99
CA PRO A 116 -4.31 -18.04 -6.21
C PRO A 116 -2.96 -17.81 -6.91
N TRP A 117 -1.99 -18.68 -6.63
CA TRP A 117 -0.74 -18.67 -7.39
C TRP A 117 -0.97 -18.85 -8.90
N GLY A 118 -0.32 -18.00 -9.70
CA GLY A 118 -0.42 -18.03 -11.16
C GLY A 118 -1.60 -17.25 -11.74
N GLU A 119 -2.47 -16.69 -10.89
CA GLU A 119 -3.43 -15.68 -11.33
C GLU A 119 -2.79 -14.27 -11.32
N PRO A 120 -3.13 -13.42 -12.29
CA PRO A 120 -2.59 -12.08 -12.37
C PRO A 120 -3.08 -11.21 -11.20
N ILE A 121 -2.19 -10.36 -10.69
CA ILE A 121 -2.53 -9.38 -9.66
C ILE A 121 -2.70 -8.02 -10.34
N GLU A 122 -3.89 -7.42 -10.24
CA GLU A 122 -4.20 -6.15 -10.89
C GLU A 122 -3.41 -4.95 -10.29
N ASN A 123 -2.93 -4.05 -11.14
CA ASN A 123 -2.47 -2.72 -10.71
C ASN A 123 -3.69 -1.83 -10.47
N LYS A 124 -4.10 -1.73 -9.21
CA LYS A 124 -5.21 -0.86 -8.81
C LYS A 124 -4.72 0.51 -8.37
N TRP A 125 -5.62 1.49 -8.44
CA TRP A 125 -5.41 2.79 -7.81
C TRP A 125 -5.23 2.63 -6.30
N SER A 126 -4.00 2.84 -5.84
CA SER A 126 -3.56 2.73 -4.45
C SER A 126 -2.38 3.69 -4.21
N THR A 127 -2.11 4.00 -2.95
CA THR A 127 -0.86 4.64 -2.53
C THR A 127 0.26 3.59 -2.44
N LEU A 128 -0.06 2.43 -1.87
CA LEU A 128 0.81 1.26 -1.85
C LEU A 128 0.00 0.01 -2.20
N THR A 129 0.68 -0.94 -2.85
CA THR A 129 0.19 -2.31 -2.95
C THR A 129 1.16 -3.20 -2.17
N LEU A 130 0.64 -3.88 -1.14
CA LEU A 130 1.38 -4.86 -0.36
C LEU A 130 0.98 -6.25 -0.84
N ALA A 131 1.94 -7.10 -1.19
CA ALA A 131 1.68 -8.50 -1.55
C ALA A 131 2.53 -9.43 -0.69
N VAL A 132 1.88 -10.36 0.00
CA VAL A 132 2.51 -11.39 0.85
C VAL A 132 2.13 -12.75 0.28
N ASN A 133 3.11 -13.64 0.12
CA ASN A 133 2.83 -15.01 -0.31
C ASN A 133 2.63 -15.91 0.91
N SER A 134 1.60 -16.77 0.88
CA SER A 134 1.30 -17.68 2.00
C SER A 134 2.41 -18.70 2.32
N SER A 135 3.32 -18.98 1.37
CA SER A 135 4.50 -19.81 1.61
C SER A 135 5.75 -19.03 2.03
N SER A 136 5.71 -17.70 2.05
CA SER A 136 6.83 -16.83 2.42
C SER A 136 6.34 -15.60 3.21
N ILE A 137 5.68 -15.88 4.34
CA ILE A 137 5.02 -14.87 5.18
C ILE A 137 5.99 -13.92 5.91
N ASP A 138 7.29 -14.26 5.92
CA ASP A 138 8.36 -13.41 6.45
C ASP A 138 8.77 -12.30 5.49
N LYS A 139 8.16 -12.25 4.29
CA LYS A 139 8.45 -11.27 3.25
C LYS A 139 7.19 -10.62 2.70
N ALA A 140 7.30 -9.34 2.34
CA ALA A 140 6.28 -8.63 1.57
C ALA A 140 6.92 -7.94 0.37
N LEU A 141 6.25 -8.01 -0.77
CA LEU A 141 6.45 -7.07 -1.87
C LEU A 141 5.68 -5.79 -1.55
N VAL A 142 6.36 -4.66 -1.66
CA VAL A 142 5.78 -3.31 -1.57
C VAL A 142 5.94 -2.66 -2.92
N LEU A 143 4.84 -2.28 -3.56
CA LEU A 143 4.85 -1.49 -4.79
C LEU A 143 4.30 -0.09 -4.53
N PHE A 144 4.94 0.89 -5.15
CA PHE A 144 4.44 2.25 -5.21
C PHE A 144 3.22 2.30 -6.12
N GLY A 145 2.09 2.73 -5.59
CA GLY A 145 0.85 2.85 -6.36
C GLY A 145 0.74 4.19 -7.07
N ALA A 146 -0.18 4.27 -8.03
CA ALA A 146 -0.39 5.47 -8.84
C ALA A 146 -0.80 6.70 -7.99
N ALA A 147 -1.52 6.50 -6.87
CA ALA A 147 -1.87 7.61 -5.99
C ALA A 147 -0.63 8.24 -5.32
N LEU A 148 0.37 7.43 -4.96
CA LEU A 148 1.63 7.93 -4.39
C LEU A 148 2.40 8.77 -5.41
N SER A 149 2.41 8.36 -6.69
CA SER A 149 3.01 9.18 -7.76
C SER A 149 2.34 10.55 -7.86
N VAL A 150 1.01 10.61 -7.74
CA VAL A 150 0.29 11.90 -7.72
C VAL A 150 0.64 12.75 -6.50
N PHE A 151 0.65 12.17 -5.30
CA PHE A 151 0.96 12.91 -4.07
C PHE A 151 2.40 13.42 -4.02
N THR A 152 3.31 12.72 -4.70
CA THR A 152 4.74 13.05 -4.73
C THR A 152 5.16 13.75 -6.02
N GLU A 153 4.19 14.21 -6.83
CA GLU A 153 4.42 14.91 -8.10
C GLU A 153 5.37 14.16 -9.06
N GLY A 154 5.23 12.83 -9.12
CA GLY A 154 6.03 11.97 -9.97
C GLY A 154 7.39 11.59 -9.40
N THR A 155 7.69 11.93 -8.15
CA THR A 155 8.93 11.48 -7.48
C THR A 155 8.96 9.95 -7.36
N THR A 156 7.81 9.31 -7.15
CA THR A 156 7.68 7.86 -7.33
C THR A 156 7.15 7.52 -8.72
N PRO A 157 7.65 6.45 -9.35
CA PRO A 157 7.16 6.02 -10.66
C PRO A 157 5.67 5.63 -10.60
N GLU A 158 4.95 5.88 -11.69
CA GLU A 158 3.59 5.38 -11.88
C GLU A 158 3.65 3.90 -12.32
N PRO A 159 2.81 3.01 -11.77
CA PRO A 159 2.67 1.64 -12.26
C PRO A 159 2.37 1.61 -13.75
N THR A 160 3.08 0.76 -14.50
CA THR A 160 2.82 0.56 -15.93
C THR A 160 1.97 -0.68 -16.14
N GLY A 161 0.99 -0.59 -17.04
CA GLY A 161 0.10 -1.72 -17.35
C GLY A 161 -0.99 -1.98 -16.32
N ARG A 162 -1.87 -2.94 -16.64
CA ARG A 162 -3.06 -3.28 -15.83
C ARG A 162 -2.78 -4.27 -14.71
N GLU A 163 -1.62 -4.92 -14.74
CA GLU A 163 -1.26 -6.03 -13.86
C GLU A 163 0.16 -5.82 -13.32
N ILE A 164 0.41 -6.28 -12.09
CA ILE A 164 1.75 -6.32 -11.51
C ILE A 164 2.61 -7.22 -12.38
N ASP A 165 3.78 -6.72 -12.74
CA ASP A 165 4.76 -7.48 -13.53
C ASP A 165 5.11 -8.80 -12.81
N GLU A 166 4.84 -9.91 -13.51
CA GLU A 166 5.13 -11.25 -13.02
C GLU A 166 6.61 -11.44 -12.69
N GLU A 167 7.54 -10.66 -13.24
CA GLU A 167 8.95 -10.74 -12.90
C GLU A 167 9.26 -10.30 -11.46
N LEU A 168 8.38 -9.51 -10.84
CA LEU A 168 8.55 -9.01 -9.46
C LEU A 168 8.12 -10.04 -8.40
N LEU A 169 7.18 -10.93 -8.75
CA LEU A 169 6.57 -11.89 -7.84
C LEU A 169 7.50 -13.06 -7.42
N PRO A 170 8.30 -13.68 -8.33
CA PRO A 170 9.26 -14.73 -8.02
C PRO A 170 10.34 -14.33 -7.01
N THR A 171 10.55 -13.03 -6.85
CA THR A 171 11.49 -12.48 -5.86
C THR A 171 11.04 -12.72 -4.42
N VAL A 172 9.74 -13.01 -4.22
CA VAL A 172 9.15 -13.28 -2.89
C VAL A 172 8.87 -14.76 -2.68
N SER A 173 8.34 -15.50 -3.67
CA SER A 173 8.10 -16.95 -3.59
C SER A 173 8.03 -17.59 -4.98
N LYS A 174 8.25 -18.92 -5.08
CA LYS A 174 8.10 -19.72 -6.32
C LYS A 174 7.21 -20.95 -6.15
N ASP A 175 6.45 -21.04 -5.04
CA ASP A 175 5.75 -22.27 -4.71
C ASP A 175 4.40 -22.39 -5.40
N ALA A 176 4.30 -23.33 -6.34
CA ALA A 176 3.06 -23.72 -6.98
C ALA A 176 2.08 -24.28 -5.94
N GLY A 177 0.93 -23.63 -5.79
CA GLY A 177 -0.09 -23.97 -4.77
C GLY A 177 -0.14 -23.00 -3.59
N SER A 178 0.74 -21.99 -3.55
CA SER A 178 0.61 -20.87 -2.63
C SER A 178 -0.51 -19.90 -3.05
N GLN A 179 -0.77 -18.91 -2.21
CA GLN A 179 -1.73 -17.84 -2.47
C GLN A 179 -1.09 -16.50 -2.14
N TRP A 180 -1.48 -15.48 -2.89
CA TRP A 180 -1.11 -14.09 -2.66
C TRP A 180 -2.17 -13.40 -1.82
N LEU A 181 -1.76 -12.89 -0.67
CA LEU A 181 -2.51 -11.91 0.09
C LEU A 181 -2.11 -10.52 -0.42
N VAL A 182 -3.02 -9.84 -1.10
CA VAL A 182 -2.77 -8.53 -1.70
C VAL A 182 -3.62 -7.48 -1.02
N TYR A 183 -2.98 -6.44 -0.51
CA TYR A 183 -3.61 -5.34 0.19
C TYR A 183 -3.31 -4.03 -0.52
N TYR A 184 -4.37 -3.41 -1.04
CA TYR A 184 -4.31 -2.12 -1.70
C TYR A 184 -4.62 -1.03 -0.67
N VAL A 185 -3.59 -0.28 -0.29
CA VAL A 185 -3.68 0.84 0.64
C VAL A 185 -4.17 2.05 -0.13
N ARG A 186 -5.38 2.54 0.17
CA ARG A 186 -6.02 3.64 -0.57
C ARG A 186 -6.26 4.85 0.33
N PRO A 187 -6.12 6.07 -0.18
CA PRO A 187 -6.45 7.27 0.59
C PRO A 187 -7.88 7.22 1.12
N ASN A 188 -8.10 7.73 2.33
CA ASN A 188 -9.43 7.84 2.91
C ASN A 188 -10.34 8.77 2.07
N GLN A 189 -11.65 8.51 2.10
CA GLN A 189 -12.61 9.13 1.17
C GLN A 189 -12.65 10.66 1.21
N ASP A 190 -12.39 11.23 2.39
CA ASP A 190 -12.41 12.68 2.62
C ASP A 190 -11.03 13.34 2.49
N VAL A 191 -9.99 12.59 2.13
CA VAL A 191 -8.68 13.16 1.78
C VAL A 191 -8.83 14.02 0.55
N ILE A 192 -8.25 15.22 0.60
CA ILE A 192 -8.17 16.13 -0.55
C ILE A 192 -6.86 15.84 -1.27
N TYR A 193 -6.92 15.65 -2.59
CA TYR A 193 -5.70 15.58 -3.39
C TYR A 193 -5.05 16.96 -3.44
N THR A 194 -3.90 17.08 -2.78
CA THR A 194 -3.00 18.22 -2.95
C THR A 194 -1.67 17.68 -3.49
N ARG A 195 -1.18 18.24 -4.59
CA ARG A 195 0.21 18.07 -5.03
C ARG A 195 1.13 18.57 -3.91
N THR A 196 2.15 17.79 -3.61
CA THR A 196 3.05 17.84 -2.44
C THR A 196 2.86 19.02 -1.50
N ALA A 197 2.49 18.70 -0.26
CA ALA A 197 2.72 19.61 0.85
C ALA A 197 4.20 20.02 0.82
N GLY A 198 4.48 21.31 0.86
CA GLY A 198 5.84 21.82 0.68
C GLY A 198 5.80 23.33 0.49
N ALA A 199 5.44 24.02 1.57
CA ALA A 199 5.03 25.43 1.64
C ALA A 199 3.57 25.69 1.22
N LEU A 200 2.71 25.54 2.23
CA LEU A 200 1.32 25.95 2.29
C LEU A 200 0.32 24.99 1.64
N MET A 201 -0.77 24.80 2.39
CA MET A 201 -2.12 24.53 1.89
C MET A 201 -2.62 25.68 0.97
N THR A 202 -1.76 26.25 0.13
CA THR A 202 -2.10 27.25 -0.88
C THR A 202 -2.25 26.50 -2.19
N PRO A 203 -3.46 26.43 -2.71
CA PRO A 203 -3.71 25.92 -4.06
C PRO A 203 -2.87 26.71 -5.06
N LEU A 204 -2.35 26.05 -6.09
CA LEU A 204 -1.51 26.69 -7.10
C LEU A 204 -2.33 27.68 -7.95
N SER A 205 -3.66 27.64 -7.83
CA SER A 205 -4.59 28.64 -8.37
C SER A 205 -5.90 28.73 -7.57
N THR A 206 -6.61 29.85 -7.70
CA THR A 206 -7.97 30.04 -7.13
C THR A 206 -8.94 28.94 -7.58
N LYS A 207 -8.76 28.40 -8.79
CA LYS A 207 -9.58 27.32 -9.34
C LYS A 207 -9.37 25.99 -8.60
N GLU A 208 -8.14 25.67 -8.20
CA GLU A 208 -7.82 24.49 -7.39
C GLU A 208 -8.27 24.65 -5.92
N TYR A 209 -8.32 25.88 -5.40
CA TYR A 209 -8.90 26.18 -4.09
C TYR A 209 -10.40 25.89 -4.05
N GLU A 210 -11.08 26.30 -5.12
CA GLU A 210 -12.52 26.20 -5.26
C GLU A 210 -12.96 24.78 -5.61
N SER A 211 -12.14 24.00 -6.34
CA SER A 211 -12.50 22.63 -6.74
C SER A 211 -12.27 21.59 -5.64
N ARG A 212 -11.17 21.67 -4.86
CA ARG A 212 -10.80 20.75 -3.73
C ARG A 212 -11.50 19.39 -3.79
N GLU A 213 -11.25 18.65 -4.87
CA GLU A 213 -11.95 17.40 -5.12
C GLU A 213 -11.50 16.37 -4.09
N ARG A 214 -12.45 15.86 -3.32
CA ARG A 214 -12.16 14.77 -2.38
C ARG A 214 -12.02 13.48 -3.16
N VAL A 215 -11.37 12.48 -2.58
CA VAL A 215 -11.26 11.15 -3.19
C VAL A 215 -12.62 10.61 -3.65
N LYS A 216 -13.67 10.80 -2.86
CA LYS A 216 -15.04 10.39 -3.22
C LYS A 216 -15.64 11.15 -4.41
N ASP A 217 -15.15 12.36 -4.71
CA ASP A 217 -15.67 13.22 -5.78
C ASP A 217 -15.03 12.88 -7.14
N LEU A 218 -13.95 12.09 -7.16
CA LEU A 218 -13.20 11.68 -8.36
C LEU A 218 -13.69 10.36 -8.99
N GLU A 219 -14.70 9.71 -8.40
CA GLU A 219 -15.18 8.37 -8.78
C GLU A 219 -15.84 8.27 -10.17
N GLY A 220 -15.92 9.36 -10.93
CA GLY A 220 -16.38 9.40 -12.32
C GLY A 220 -15.30 9.70 -13.36
N VAL A 221 -14.05 9.88 -12.95
CA VAL A 221 -12.94 10.36 -13.81
C VAL A 221 -11.73 9.41 -13.81
N LEU A 222 -11.58 8.57 -12.78
CA LEU A 222 -10.53 7.53 -12.62
C LEU A 222 -11.11 6.12 -12.84
#